data_AF-A0A210QK67-F1
#
_entry.id   AF-A0A210QK67-F1
#
_cell.length_a   1.000
_cell.length_b   1.000
_cell.length_c   1.000
_cell.angle_alpha   90.00
_cell.angle_beta   90.00
_cell.angle_gamma   90.00
#
_symmetry.space_group_name_H-M   'P 1'
#
loop_
_entity.id
_entity.type
_entity.pdbx_description
1 polymer ?
#
loop_
_entity_poly.entity_id
_entity_poly.type
_entity_poly.pdbx_seq_one_letter_code
_entity_poly.pdbx_strand_id
1 'polypeptide(L)' 'MVIQNKSDQIVKLSGQVEQLKHHLKLDRLRASRTLNELISFCQQNITGDPLVFPVKENPFKEKKTCSIL' A
#
# COMPACT_ATOMS: atom_id res chain seq x y z
N MET A 1 37.48 2.56 0.30
CA MET A 1 37.32 1.21 -0.28
C MET A 1 37.04 0.27 0.87
N VAL A 2 35.80 -0.19 1.06
CA VAL A 2 35.48 -1.12 2.15
C VAL A 2 36.02 -2.48 1.76
N ILE A 3 37.10 -2.92 2.39
CA ILE A 3 37.60 -4.28 2.24
C ILE A 3 36.56 -5.18 2.91
N GLN A 4 35.71 -5.86 2.13
CA GLN A 4 34.82 -6.89 2.64
C GLN A 4 35.69 -8.03 3.17
N ASN A 5 35.72 -8.19 4.50
CA ASN A 5 36.31 -9.36 5.11
C ASN A 5 35.44 -10.58 4.77
N LYS A 6 36.08 -11.70 4.39
CA LYS A 6 35.37 -12.95 4.04
C LYS A 6 34.46 -13.41 5.19
N SER A 7 34.84 -13.17 6.44
CA SER A 7 34.01 -13.45 7.62
C SER A 7 32.68 -12.69 7.60
N ASP A 8 32.73 -11.39 7.29
CA ASP A 8 31.56 -10.51 7.31
C ASP A 8 30.60 -10.86 6.17
N GLN A 9 31.17 -11.26 5.03
CA GLN A 9 30.40 -11.75 3.89
C GLN A 9 29.68 -13.06 4.22
N ILE A 10 30.34 -14.00 4.92
CA ILE A 10 29.73 -15.26 5.37
C ILE A 10 28.58 -15.00 6.35
N VAL A 11 28.78 -14.10 7.32
CA VAL A 11 27.74 -13.74 8.31
C VAL A 11 26.54 -13.11 7.60
N LYS A 12 26.78 -12.19 6.66
CA LYS A 12 25.72 -11.55 5.87
C LYS A 12 24.91 -12.56 5.06
N LEU A 13 25.58 -13.45 4.32
CA LEU A 13 24.93 -14.46 3.49
C LEU A 13 24.14 -15.46 4.35
N SER A 14 24.70 -15.88 5.48
CA SER A 14 24.01 -16.75 6.44
C SER A 14 22.74 -16.09 6.96
N GLY A 15 22.81 -14.80 7.31
CA GLY A 15 21.63 -14.02 7.71
C GLY A 15 20.55 -13.97 6.61
N GLN A 16 20.96 -13.75 5.36
CA GLN A 16 20.02 -13.75 4.23
C GLN A 16 19.36 -15.11 4.01
N VAL A 17 20.10 -16.21 4.17
CA VAL A 17 19.55 -17.57 4.08
C VAL A 17 18.49 -17.80 5.15
N GLU A 18 18.75 -17.40 6.40
CA GLU A 18 17.76 -17.53 7.47
C GLU A 18 16.52 -16.66 7.23
N GLN A 19 16.68 -15.44 6.69
CA GLN A 19 15.56 -14.60 6.27
C GLN A 19 14.71 -15.28 5.17
N LEU A 20 15.35 -15.87 4.16
CA LEU A 20 14.64 -16.57 3.09
C LEU A 20 13.89 -17.80 3.61
N LYS A 21 14.52 -18.58 4.49
CA LYS A 21 13.86 -19.72 5.16
C LYS A 21 12.64 -19.27 5.96
N HIS A 22 12.73 -18.15 6.66
CA HIS A 22 11.60 -17.59 7.38
C HIS A 22 10.46 -17.19 6.44
N HIS A 23 10.74 -16.43 5.38
CA HIS A 23 9.72 -16.01 4.41
C HIS A 23 9.07 -17.17 3.64
N LEU A 24 9.79 -18.29 3.44
CA LEU A 24 9.25 -19.49 2.82
C LEU A 24 8.22 -20.19 3.69
N LYS A 25 8.37 -20.10 5.02
CA LYS A 25 7.46 -20.70 6.01
C LYS A 25 6.20 -19.87 6.27
N LEU A 26 6.07 -18.69 5.67
CA LEU A 26 4.87 -17.87 5.81
C LEU A 26 3.72 -18.45 5.01
N ASP A 27 2.59 -18.65 5.67
CA ASP A 27 1.35 -19.02 5.00
C ASP A 27 0.82 -17.87 4.16
N ARG A 28 0.55 -18.15 2.88
CA ARG A 28 0.03 -17.18 1.93
C ARG A 28 -1.44 -17.45 1.66
N LEU A 29 -2.25 -16.40 1.65
CA LEU A 29 -3.63 -16.49 1.20
C LEU A 29 -3.69 -16.62 -0.33
N ARG A 30 -4.72 -17.30 -0.85
CA ARG A 30 -4.93 -17.42 -2.30
C ARG A 30 -5.21 -16.06 -2.91
N ALA A 31 -4.53 -15.75 -4.01
CA ALA A 31 -4.72 -14.51 -4.75
C ALA A 31 -6.19 -14.28 -5.15
N SER A 32 -6.90 -15.33 -5.58
CA SER A 32 -8.33 -15.23 -5.91
C SER A 32 -9.18 -14.76 -4.73
N ARG A 33 -8.86 -15.18 -3.50
CA ARG A 33 -9.56 -14.74 -2.29
C ARG A 33 -9.19 -13.30 -1.94
N THR A 34 -7.90 -12.99 -1.86
CA THR A 34 -7.45 -11.66 -1.43
C THR A 34 -7.86 -10.56 -2.41
N LEU A 35 -7.85 -10.85 -3.71
CA LEU A 35 -8.34 -9.92 -4.73
C LEU A 35 -9.85 -9.68 -4.61
N ASN A 36 -10.64 -10.72 -4.38
CA ASN A 36 -12.08 -10.58 -4.18
C ASN A 36 -12.41 -9.74 -2.93
N GLU A 37 -11.69 -9.97 -1.83
CA GLU A 37 -11.82 -9.17 -0.60
C GLU A 37 -11.48 -7.70 -0.85
N LEU A 38 -10.37 -7.43 -1.55
CA LEU A 38 -9.96 -6.07 -1.91
C LEU A 38 -10.99 -5.37 -2.81
N ILE A 39 -11.48 -6.05 -3.85
CA ILE A 39 -12.51 -5.52 -4.75
C ILE A 39 -13.79 -5.21 -3.98
N SER A 40 -14.23 -6.14 -3.12
CA SER A 40 -15.45 -5.97 -2.31
C SER A 40 -15.33 -4.76 -1.39
N PHE A 41 -14.18 -4.59 -0.75
CA PHE A 41 -13.90 -3.42 0.09
C PHE A 41 -14.01 -2.12 -0.72
N CYS A 42 -13.37 -2.05 -1.89
CA CYS A 42 -13.47 -0.87 -2.74
C CYS A 42 -14.92 -0.59 -3.15
N GLN A 43 -15.67 -1.60 -3.58
CA GLN A 43 -17.07 -1.45 -3.99
C GLN A 43 -17.99 -0.94 -2.88
N GLN A 44 -17.77 -1.38 -1.64
CA GLN A 44 -18.55 -0.93 -0.49
C GLN A 44 -18.28 0.53 -0.13
N ASN A 45 -17.05 1.00 -0.34
CA ASN A 45 -16.63 2.35 0.08
C ASN A 45 -16.65 3.37 -1.06
N ILE A 46 -16.78 2.93 -2.32
CA ILE A 46 -16.62 3.79 -3.49
C ILE A 46 -17.58 4.98 -3.46
N THR A 47 -18.83 4.80 -2.99
CA THR A 47 -19.83 5.88 -2.94
C THR A 47 -19.46 7.00 -1.97
N GLY A 48 -18.60 6.73 -0.99
CA GLY A 48 -18.11 7.72 -0.03
C GLY A 48 -16.79 8.37 -0.44
N ASP A 49 -16.17 7.92 -1.54
CA ASP A 49 -14.90 8.48 -2.02
C ASP A 49 -15.16 9.81 -2.75
N PRO A 50 -14.73 10.96 -2.20
CA PRO A 50 -14.99 12.27 -2.81
C PRO A 50 -14.22 12.52 -4.11
N LEU A 51 -13.18 11.72 -4.39
CA LEU A 51 -12.36 11.81 -5.60
C LEU A 51 -13.00 11.01 -6.74
N VAL A 52 -13.70 9.92 -6.42
CA VAL A 52 -14.46 9.13 -7.41
C VAL A 52 -15.86 9.72 -7.62
N PHE A 53 -16.55 10.10 -6.54
CA PHE A 53 -17.84 10.78 -6.58
C PHE A 53 -17.69 12.21 -6.02
N PRO A 54 -17.58 13.22 -6.90
CA PRO A 54 -17.37 14.60 -6.47
C PRO A 54 -18.47 15.09 -5.53
N VAL A 55 -18.05 15.58 -4.36
CA VAL A 55 -18.95 16.20 -3.38
C VAL A 55 -19.31 17.64 -3.79
N LYS A 56 -20.55 18.05 -3.52
CA LYS A 56 -21.01 19.43 -3.79
C LYS A 56 -20.26 20.45 -2.93
N GLU A 57 -20.01 20.12 -1.67
CA GLU A 57 -19.27 20.94 -0.70
C GLU A 57 -17.78 20.59 -0.73
N ASN A 58 -17.14 20.86 -1.86
CA ASN A 58 -15.69 20.75 -1.93
C ASN A 58 -15.05 21.97 -1.20
N PRO A 59 -14.30 21.77 -0.10
CA PRO A 59 -13.68 22.88 0.66
C PRO A 59 -12.60 23.61 -0.14
N PHE A 60 -12.07 23.01 -1.20
CA PHE A 60 -11.11 23.62 -2.12
C PHE A 60 -11.76 24.37 -3.28
N LYS A 61 -13.09 24.35 -3.38
CA LYS A 61 -13.80 25.11 -4.43
C LYS A 61 -13.71 26.60 -4.11
N GLU A 62 -13.35 27.39 -5.12
CA GLU A 62 -13.35 28.85 -5.00
C GLU A 62 -14.72 29.34 -4.54
N LYS A 63 -14.73 30.20 -3.51
CA LYS A 63 -15.94 30.81 -3.00
C LYS A 63 -16.46 31.77 -4.06
N LYS A 64 -17.64 31.49 -4.61
CA LYS A 64 -18.36 32.46 -5.44
C LYS A 64 -18.73 33.65 -4.56
N THR A 65 -18.18 34.82 -4.83
CA THR A 65 -18.70 36.07 -4.27
C THR A 65 -20.06 36.34 -4.93
N CYS A 66 -21.16 36.24 -4.16
CA CYS A 66 -22.43 36.76 -4.64
C CYS A 66 -22.33 38.29 -4.65
N SER A 67 -22.18 38.87 -5.84
CA SER A 67 -22.46 40.29 -6.04
C SER A 67 -23.97 40.45 -6.03
N ILE A 68 -24.50 41.13 -5.01
CA ILE A 68 -25.87 41.65 -5.04
C ILE A 68 -25.84 42.83 -6.02
N LEU A 69 -26.56 42.72 -7.13
CA LEU A 69 -26.77 43.81 -8.09
C LEU A 69 -27.97 44.66 -7.66
#